data_AF-A0A4U0U1X9-F1
#
_entry.id   AF-A0A4U0U1X9-F1
#
_cell.length_a   1.000
_cell.length_b   1.000
_cell.length_c   1.000
_cell.angle_alpha   90.00
_cell.angle_beta   90.00
_cell.angle_gamma   90.00
#
_symmetry.space_group_name_H-M   'P 1'
#
loop_
_entity.id
_entity.type
_entity.pdbx_description
1 polymer ?
#
loop_
_entity_poly.entity_id
_entity_poly.type
_entity_poly.pdbx_seq_one_letter_code
_entity_poly.pdbx_strand_id
1 'polypeptide(L)'
;MTESQYHLSQYHSFVAVASLHDENEWPRDLGPIEIEERRRLFWSAYTLDVFTSVIGKGVVRGSEAAFNVCYPTEADDEDIGGAGMNPSRSHSAPHDTTWMRGWNFVTDLYRILEHTLYGFRRLRSKDHRTPLIPVTFFDCPVSQNAVLDHVMTMYQELPASLKATKPVTNCWAENLLSFQAANIAATVQLVRMVLFTTEGSNVEQKCRIASDLVRTFASVPTAYLRAISSPLLHHLTGIGMVLGSAFHDGLTQSSYGNIRTVLLELAELISHLETGLQYSAGTSDKLRTQVESIDEFWRMQEQTKASFGLDTTVDAEGTGIRPTGPGQDDQAHSGQLNEDSPHFHFPTELLENWTWVFDCT
;
A
#
# COMPACT_ATOMS: atom_id res chain seq x y z
N MET A 1 -12.33 9.17 -10.96
CA MET A 1 -11.86 7.86 -11.52
C MET A 1 -12.53 7.45 -12.84
N THR A 2 -13.84 7.66 -13.05
CA THR A 2 -14.56 7.17 -14.26
C THR A 2 -13.98 7.66 -15.59
N GLU A 3 -13.60 8.93 -15.69
CA GLU A 3 -12.99 9.51 -16.89
C GLU A 3 -11.62 8.88 -17.22
N SER A 4 -10.77 8.69 -16.20
CA SER A 4 -9.49 7.96 -16.34
C SER A 4 -9.71 6.53 -16.86
N GLN A 5 -10.72 5.82 -16.32
CA GLN A 5 -11.06 4.47 -16.79
C GLN A 5 -11.55 4.46 -18.25
N TYR A 6 -12.29 5.49 -18.67
CA TYR A 6 -12.72 5.64 -20.06
C TYR A 6 -11.53 5.78 -21.01
N HIS A 7 -10.62 6.73 -20.73
CA HIS A 7 -9.44 6.94 -21.56
C HIS A 7 -8.49 5.75 -21.57
N LEU A 8 -8.34 5.07 -20.44
CA LEU A 8 -7.55 3.85 -20.35
C LEU A 8 -8.15 2.72 -21.20
N SER A 9 -9.48 2.59 -21.22
CA SER A 9 -10.16 1.61 -22.07
C SER A 9 -9.98 1.92 -23.56
N GLN A 10 -10.00 3.20 -23.94
CA GLN A 10 -9.68 3.63 -25.30
C GLN A 10 -8.22 3.30 -25.65
N TYR A 11 -7.29 3.59 -24.76
CA TYR A 11 -5.87 3.28 -24.93
C TYR A 11 -5.66 1.78 -25.18
N HIS A 12 -6.21 0.91 -24.33
CA HIS A 12 -6.10 -0.55 -24.51
C HIS A 12 -6.73 -1.03 -25.82
N SER A 13 -7.80 -0.39 -26.27
CA SER A 13 -8.40 -0.69 -27.57
C SER A 13 -7.44 -0.37 -28.72
N PHE A 14 -6.72 0.76 -28.66
CA PHE A 14 -5.69 1.08 -29.66
C PHE A 14 -4.53 0.11 -29.61
N VAL A 15 -4.04 -0.24 -28.43
CA VAL A 15 -2.96 -1.23 -28.26
C VAL A 15 -3.33 -2.59 -28.84
N ALA A 16 -4.58 -3.04 -28.63
CA ALA A 16 -5.05 -4.31 -29.15
C ALA A 16 -5.24 -4.29 -30.67
N VAL A 17 -5.87 -3.24 -31.22
CA VAL A 17 -6.16 -3.15 -32.66
C VAL A 17 -4.89 -3.00 -33.49
N ALA A 18 -3.90 -2.26 -32.98
CA ALA A 18 -2.64 -2.01 -33.69
C ALA A 18 -1.49 -2.92 -33.24
N SER A 19 -1.77 -3.99 -32.46
CA SER A 19 -0.76 -4.92 -31.94
C SER A 19 0.41 -4.26 -31.19
N LEU A 20 0.19 -3.10 -30.56
CA LEU A 20 1.27 -2.32 -29.92
C LEU A 20 1.80 -2.96 -28.63
N HIS A 21 1.22 -4.08 -28.20
CA HIS A 21 1.72 -4.89 -27.09
C HIS A 21 2.94 -5.74 -27.46
N ASP A 22 3.33 -5.79 -28.74
CA ASP A 22 4.56 -6.42 -29.22
C ASP A 22 5.40 -5.40 -29.98
N GLU A 23 6.62 -5.12 -29.50
CA GLU A 23 7.57 -4.22 -30.15
C GLU A 23 7.94 -4.66 -31.57
N ASN A 24 7.87 -5.94 -31.89
CA ASN A 24 8.16 -6.44 -33.25
C ASN A 24 7.11 -6.00 -34.28
N GLU A 25 5.91 -5.66 -33.82
CA GLU A 25 4.80 -5.19 -34.65
C GLU A 25 4.76 -3.67 -34.78
N TRP A 26 5.70 -2.96 -34.17
CA TRP A 26 5.78 -1.50 -34.31
C TRP A 26 6.27 -1.11 -35.72
N PRO A 27 5.89 0.09 -36.21
CA PRO A 27 6.42 0.64 -37.46
C PRO A 27 7.95 0.61 -37.51
N ARG A 28 8.51 0.20 -38.64
CA ARG A 28 9.96 -0.03 -38.80
C ARG A 28 10.76 1.25 -39.03
N ASP A 29 10.08 2.35 -39.34
CA ASP A 29 10.64 3.66 -39.63
C ASP A 29 10.80 4.54 -38.38
N LEU A 30 10.52 4.00 -37.20
CA LEU A 30 10.65 4.73 -35.94
C LEU A 30 12.10 5.06 -35.60
N GLY A 31 12.30 6.29 -35.16
CA GLY A 31 13.56 6.73 -34.57
C GLY A 31 13.75 6.17 -33.15
N PRO A 32 14.99 6.17 -32.64
CA PRO A 32 15.30 5.71 -31.28
C PRO A 32 14.52 6.46 -30.18
N ILE A 33 14.33 7.77 -30.35
CA ILE A 33 13.56 8.60 -29.40
C ILE A 33 12.09 8.16 -29.36
N GLU A 34 11.48 7.96 -30.54
CA GLU A 34 10.07 7.56 -30.63
C GLU A 34 9.82 6.17 -30.02
N ILE A 35 10.79 5.26 -30.15
CA ILE A 35 10.77 3.95 -29.50
C ILE A 35 10.74 4.11 -27.97
N GLU A 36 11.63 4.93 -27.42
CA GLU A 36 11.69 5.17 -25.97
C GLU A 36 10.44 5.89 -25.44
N GLU A 37 9.90 6.86 -26.17
CA GLU A 37 8.63 7.50 -25.84
C GLU A 37 7.46 6.50 -25.82
N ARG A 38 7.40 5.58 -26.79
CA ARG A 38 6.38 4.53 -26.85
C ARG A 38 6.50 3.55 -25.68
N ARG A 39 7.71 3.11 -25.34
CA ARG A 39 7.96 2.26 -24.16
C ARG A 39 7.47 2.94 -22.89
N ARG A 40 7.83 4.21 -22.68
CA ARG A 40 7.42 5.00 -21.52
C ARG A 40 5.91 5.17 -21.45
N LEU A 41 5.25 5.47 -22.57
CA LEU A 41 3.79 5.57 -22.62
C LEU A 41 3.13 4.22 -22.30
N PHE A 42 3.63 3.12 -22.87
CA PHE A 42 3.11 1.78 -22.65
C PHE A 42 3.14 1.39 -21.18
N TRP A 43 4.32 1.47 -20.57
CA TRP A 43 4.51 1.12 -19.17
C TRP A 43 3.83 2.12 -18.21
N SER A 44 3.69 3.40 -18.59
CA SER A 44 2.87 4.35 -17.82
C SER A 44 1.38 3.99 -17.83
N ALA A 45 0.85 3.58 -18.98
CA ALA A 45 -0.55 3.16 -19.08
C ALA A 45 -0.79 1.84 -18.32
N TYR A 46 0.16 0.90 -18.42
CA TYR A 46 0.14 -0.34 -17.65
C TYR A 46 0.13 -0.09 -16.14
N THR A 47 1.08 0.70 -15.62
CA THR A 47 1.16 1.01 -14.19
C THR A 47 -0.11 1.72 -13.70
N LEU A 48 -0.70 2.61 -14.51
CA LEU A 48 -1.99 3.24 -14.22
C LEU A 48 -3.16 2.23 -14.17
N ASP A 49 -3.20 1.26 -15.09
CA ASP A 49 -4.24 0.21 -15.10
C ASP A 49 -4.16 -0.69 -13.88
N VAL A 50 -2.95 -1.13 -13.52
CA VAL A 50 -2.72 -1.88 -12.28
C VAL A 50 -3.08 -1.03 -11.07
N PHE A 51 -2.56 0.19 -10.97
CA PHE A 51 -2.83 1.10 -9.86
C PHE A 51 -4.34 1.28 -9.64
N THR A 52 -5.06 1.69 -10.69
CA THR A 52 -6.51 1.94 -10.58
C THR A 52 -7.32 0.68 -10.26
N SER A 53 -6.82 -0.51 -10.64
CA SER A 53 -7.40 -1.80 -10.27
C SER A 53 -7.11 -2.20 -8.83
N VAL A 54 -5.96 -1.79 -8.26
CA VAL A 54 -5.62 -1.99 -6.85
C VAL A 54 -6.49 -1.12 -5.95
N ILE A 55 -6.63 0.18 -6.29
CA ILE A 55 -7.35 1.14 -5.44
C ILE A 55 -8.87 1.12 -5.65
N GLY A 56 -9.34 0.64 -6.80
CA GLY A 56 -10.75 0.58 -7.17
C GLY A 56 -11.33 -0.83 -7.16
N LYS A 57 -12.61 -0.94 -7.55
CA LYS A 57 -13.26 -2.24 -7.84
C LYS A 57 -13.01 -2.71 -9.29
N GLY A 58 -11.90 -2.26 -9.88
CA GLY A 58 -11.55 -2.49 -11.28
C GLY A 58 -10.90 -3.84 -11.54
N VAL A 59 -10.78 -4.18 -12.83
CA VAL A 59 -9.98 -5.31 -13.30
C VAL A 59 -8.81 -4.78 -14.12
N VAL A 60 -7.64 -5.39 -13.92
CA VAL A 60 -6.49 -5.15 -14.80
C VAL A 60 -6.90 -5.71 -16.16
N ARG A 61 -6.81 -4.88 -17.21
CA ARG A 61 -7.34 -5.15 -18.54
C ARG A 61 -6.37 -5.92 -19.41
N GLY A 62 -5.07 -5.67 -19.23
CA GLY A 62 -4.03 -6.39 -19.92
C GLY A 62 -3.18 -7.19 -18.95
N SER A 63 -2.75 -8.38 -19.37
CA SER A 63 -1.83 -9.18 -18.57
C SER A 63 -0.41 -8.97 -19.05
N GLU A 64 0.52 -8.74 -18.12
CA GLU A 64 1.94 -8.62 -18.44
C GLU A 64 2.46 -9.82 -19.26
N ALA A 65 1.97 -11.03 -18.98
CA ALA A 65 2.36 -12.25 -19.70
C ALA A 65 2.01 -12.24 -21.20
N ALA A 66 1.17 -11.30 -21.65
CA ALA A 66 0.79 -11.12 -23.06
C ALA A 66 1.57 -9.98 -23.74
N PHE A 67 2.52 -9.35 -23.06
CA PHE A 67 3.27 -8.21 -23.59
C PHE A 67 4.69 -8.59 -23.98
N ASN A 68 5.16 -8.01 -25.07
CA ASN A 68 6.53 -8.10 -25.55
C ASN A 68 7.06 -6.68 -25.83
N VAL A 69 7.13 -5.87 -24.77
CA VAL A 69 7.65 -4.50 -24.79
C VAL A 69 8.81 -4.43 -23.81
N CYS A 70 9.96 -3.95 -24.26
CA CYS A 70 11.12 -3.76 -23.39
C CYS A 70 10.89 -2.62 -22.41
N TYR A 71 11.64 -2.62 -21.31
CA TYR A 71 11.73 -1.43 -20.47
C TYR A 71 12.41 -0.29 -21.22
N PRO A 72 12.02 0.97 -20.92
CA PRO A 72 12.79 2.10 -21.39
C PRO A 72 14.22 2.02 -20.86
N THR A 73 15.15 2.51 -21.68
CA THR A 73 16.58 2.45 -21.39
C THR A 73 16.91 3.26 -20.14
N GLU A 74 17.80 2.74 -19.28
CA GLU A 74 18.28 3.43 -18.06
C GLU A 74 19.30 4.53 -18.35
N ALA A 75 18.96 5.44 -19.26
CA ALA A 75 19.77 6.56 -19.69
C ALA A 75 19.01 7.89 -19.50
N ASP A 76 19.76 8.98 -19.40
CA ASP A 76 19.17 10.32 -19.46
C ASP A 76 18.81 10.66 -20.91
N ASP A 77 17.75 11.45 -21.11
CA ASP A 77 17.25 11.77 -22.46
C ASP A 77 18.31 12.48 -23.33
N GLU A 78 19.21 13.26 -22.72
CA GLU A 78 20.31 13.96 -23.39
C GLU A 78 21.34 13.00 -24.02
N ASP A 79 21.35 11.75 -23.59
CA ASP A 79 22.25 10.72 -24.14
C ASP A 79 21.61 9.97 -25.33
N ILE A 80 20.30 10.12 -25.54
CA ILE A 80 19.53 9.46 -26.60
C ILE A 80 19.47 10.40 -27.81
N GLY A 81 20.28 10.13 -28.83
CA GLY A 81 20.30 10.87 -30.07
C GLY A 81 19.46 10.22 -31.19
N GLY A 82 19.32 10.92 -32.32
CA GLY A 82 18.63 10.40 -33.51
C GLY A 82 19.28 9.15 -34.13
N ALA A 83 20.56 8.88 -33.82
CA ALA A 83 21.27 7.67 -34.22
C ALA A 83 21.31 6.58 -33.12
N GLY A 84 20.62 6.81 -31.99
CA GLY A 84 20.60 5.93 -30.83
C GLY A 84 21.41 6.51 -29.67
N MET A 85 21.81 5.65 -28.74
CA MET A 85 22.61 6.03 -27.58
C MET A 85 23.95 6.61 -28.03
N ASN A 86 24.30 7.82 -27.58
CA ASN A 86 25.56 8.47 -27.92
C ASN A 86 26.73 7.83 -27.15
N PRO A 87 27.61 7.03 -27.79
CA PRO A 87 28.68 6.33 -27.07
C PRO A 87 29.70 7.30 -26.45
N SER A 88 29.88 8.49 -27.02
CA SER A 88 30.78 9.52 -26.49
C SER A 88 30.27 10.26 -25.25
N ARG A 89 28.97 10.18 -24.93
CA ARG A 89 28.40 10.72 -23.68
C ARG A 89 28.20 9.66 -22.60
N SER A 90 28.22 8.37 -23.00
CA SER A 90 27.96 7.23 -22.11
C SER A 90 28.95 7.00 -20.97
N HIS A 91 29.98 7.84 -20.79
CA HIS A 91 30.98 7.67 -19.73
C HIS A 91 31.41 8.97 -19.07
N SER A 92 30.83 9.25 -17.89
CA SER A 92 31.57 9.90 -16.80
C SER A 92 31.27 9.38 -15.38
N ALA A 93 30.78 8.14 -15.20
CA ALA A 93 31.11 7.28 -14.04
C ALA A 93 30.32 5.95 -14.09
N PRO A 94 30.87 4.82 -13.60
CA PRO A 94 30.11 3.60 -13.30
C PRO A 94 29.15 3.76 -12.09
N HIS A 95 28.83 4.99 -11.68
CA HIS A 95 28.12 5.34 -10.45
C HIS A 95 26.99 6.37 -10.65
N ASP A 96 26.72 6.85 -11.86
CA ASP A 96 25.62 7.78 -12.08
C ASP A 96 24.30 7.01 -12.10
N THR A 97 23.58 7.10 -10.98
CA THR A 97 22.25 6.51 -10.86
C THR A 97 21.27 7.35 -11.67
N THR A 98 20.69 6.77 -12.71
CA THR A 98 19.70 7.47 -13.54
C THR A 98 18.31 7.44 -12.89
N TRP A 99 17.51 8.46 -13.17
CA TRP A 99 16.10 8.52 -12.76
C TRP A 99 15.31 7.29 -13.28
N MET A 100 15.63 6.88 -14.51
CA MET A 100 14.99 5.77 -15.21
C MET A 100 15.17 4.42 -14.50
N ARG A 101 16.30 4.20 -13.82
CA ARG A 101 16.50 2.99 -13.01
C ARG A 101 15.46 2.86 -11.90
N GLY A 102 15.18 3.94 -11.19
CA GLY A 102 14.12 3.94 -10.18
C GLY A 102 12.72 3.82 -10.79
N TRP A 103 12.54 4.28 -12.04
CA TRP A 103 11.26 4.24 -12.73
C TRP A 103 10.92 2.81 -13.17
N ASN A 104 11.90 2.10 -13.73
CA ASN A 104 11.80 0.69 -14.07
C ASN A 104 11.55 -0.15 -12.81
N PHE A 105 12.23 0.15 -11.70
CA PHE A 105 11.95 -0.49 -10.42
C PHE A 105 10.50 -0.29 -9.95
N VAL A 106 9.96 0.92 -10.03
CA VAL A 106 8.54 1.18 -9.72
C VAL A 106 7.62 0.36 -10.63
N THR A 107 7.98 0.22 -11.91
CA THR A 107 7.24 -0.61 -12.86
C THR A 107 7.25 -2.09 -12.46
N ASP A 108 8.39 -2.63 -12.00
CA ASP A 108 8.47 -3.98 -11.44
C ASP A 108 7.54 -4.17 -10.23
N LEU A 109 7.44 -3.17 -9.35
CA LEU A 109 6.51 -3.24 -8.22
C LEU A 109 5.05 -3.33 -8.67
N TYR A 110 4.67 -2.62 -9.74
CA TYR A 110 3.33 -2.75 -10.32
C TYR A 110 3.11 -4.11 -10.99
N ARG A 111 4.13 -4.71 -11.62
CA ARG A 111 4.05 -6.09 -12.12
C ARG A 111 3.81 -7.08 -10.99
N ILE A 112 4.51 -6.93 -9.87
CA ILE A 112 4.29 -7.73 -8.67
C ILE A 112 2.88 -7.54 -8.12
N LEU A 113 2.37 -6.31 -8.10
CA LEU A 113 0.98 -6.02 -7.70
C LEU A 113 -0.04 -6.73 -8.59
N GLU A 114 0.13 -6.73 -9.91
CA GLU A 114 -0.74 -7.46 -10.83
C GLU A 114 -0.83 -8.95 -10.44
N HIS A 115 0.32 -9.63 -10.32
CA HIS A 115 0.36 -11.05 -9.96
C HIS A 115 -0.26 -11.32 -8.59
N THR A 116 0.00 -10.44 -7.64
CA THR A 116 -0.53 -10.52 -6.28
C THR A 116 -2.07 -10.37 -6.27
N LEU A 117 -2.63 -9.48 -7.09
CA LEU A 117 -4.09 -9.31 -7.23
C LEU A 117 -4.79 -10.56 -7.79
N TYR A 118 -4.18 -11.27 -8.74
CA TYR A 118 -4.76 -12.52 -9.25
C TYR A 118 -4.88 -13.59 -8.16
N GLY A 119 -3.86 -13.72 -7.30
CA GLY A 119 -3.89 -14.62 -6.15
C GLY A 119 -4.99 -14.26 -5.15
N PHE A 120 -5.20 -12.97 -4.89
CA PHE A 120 -6.19 -12.51 -3.90
C PHE A 120 -7.63 -12.52 -4.37
N ARG A 121 -7.91 -12.37 -5.67
CA ARG A 121 -9.28 -12.52 -6.19
C ARG A 121 -9.84 -13.93 -5.95
N ARG A 122 -8.99 -14.96 -5.93
CA ARG A 122 -9.38 -16.33 -5.56
C ARG A 122 -9.80 -16.45 -4.09
N LEU A 123 -9.26 -15.60 -3.21
CA LEU A 123 -9.56 -15.61 -1.77
C LEU A 123 -10.76 -14.74 -1.42
N ARG A 124 -11.00 -13.65 -2.17
CA ARG A 124 -12.00 -12.61 -1.85
C ARG A 124 -13.47 -12.95 -2.13
N SER A 125 -13.83 -14.16 -2.56
CA SER A 125 -15.22 -14.51 -2.86
C SER A 125 -15.69 -15.76 -2.14
N LYS A 126 -16.59 -15.59 -1.18
CA LYS A 126 -17.43 -16.68 -0.66
C LYS A 126 -18.61 -16.98 -1.60
N ASP A 127 -18.99 -16.00 -2.44
CA ASP A 127 -20.02 -16.11 -3.47
C ASP A 127 -19.39 -16.18 -4.87
N HIS A 128 -18.84 -17.34 -5.23
CA HIS A 128 -18.35 -17.59 -6.58
C HIS A 128 -19.52 -17.65 -7.57
N ARG A 129 -19.93 -16.50 -8.12
CA ARG A 129 -20.91 -16.43 -9.22
C ARG A 129 -20.33 -16.95 -10.54
N THR A 130 -19.00 -16.85 -10.70
CA THR A 130 -18.28 -17.43 -11.84
C THR A 130 -17.96 -18.90 -11.54
N PRO A 131 -18.30 -19.84 -12.44
CA PRO A 131 -17.93 -21.24 -12.27
C PRO A 131 -16.42 -21.43 -12.10
N LEU A 132 -16.03 -22.11 -11.03
CA LEU A 132 -14.63 -22.49 -10.80
C LEU A 132 -14.25 -23.61 -11.78
N ILE A 133 -13.20 -23.38 -12.56
CA ILE A 133 -12.51 -24.45 -13.28
C ILE A 133 -11.53 -25.07 -12.28
N PRO A 134 -11.60 -26.38 -11.97
CA PRO A 134 -10.62 -27.05 -11.13
C PRO A 134 -9.26 -27.06 -11.85
N VAL A 135 -8.42 -26.07 -11.56
CA VAL A 135 -7.05 -26.03 -12.09
C VAL A 135 -6.21 -26.98 -11.24
N THR A 136 -6.12 -28.25 -11.65
CA THR A 136 -5.30 -29.27 -10.97
C THR A 136 -3.85 -29.31 -11.45
N PHE A 137 -3.46 -28.44 -12.39
CA PHE A 137 -2.18 -28.51 -13.10
C PHE A 137 -1.26 -27.31 -12.88
N PHE A 138 -1.77 -26.21 -12.32
CA PHE A 138 -1.00 -24.99 -12.07
C PHE A 138 -1.38 -24.41 -10.71
N ASP A 139 -0.35 -24.05 -9.94
CA ASP A 139 -0.36 -23.20 -8.73
C ASP A 139 0.04 -23.92 -7.44
N CYS A 140 1.31 -23.73 -7.06
CA CYS A 140 1.66 -23.54 -5.66
C CYS A 140 1.48 -22.04 -5.37
N PRO A 141 0.59 -21.62 -4.47
CA PRO A 141 0.47 -20.20 -4.11
C PRO A 141 1.79 -19.73 -3.50
N VAL A 142 2.45 -18.77 -4.15
CA VAL A 142 3.63 -18.11 -3.58
C VAL A 142 3.19 -17.40 -2.30
N SER A 143 3.89 -17.63 -1.19
CA SER A 143 3.53 -17.02 0.08
C SER A 143 3.73 -15.50 0.03
N GLN A 144 2.87 -14.75 0.70
CA GLN A 144 2.98 -13.28 0.80
C GLN A 144 4.34 -12.84 1.34
N ASN A 145 4.88 -13.60 2.30
CA ASN A 145 6.19 -13.35 2.87
C ASN A 145 7.30 -13.54 1.82
N ALA A 146 7.22 -14.57 0.97
CA ALA A 146 8.19 -14.76 -0.10
C ALA A 146 8.17 -13.62 -1.14
N VAL A 147 6.97 -13.11 -1.47
CA VAL A 147 6.83 -11.93 -2.35
C VAL A 147 7.45 -10.70 -1.68
N LEU A 148 7.17 -10.47 -0.40
CA LEU A 148 7.72 -9.34 0.35
C LEU A 148 9.25 -9.42 0.47
N ASP A 149 9.78 -10.59 0.81
CA ASP A 149 11.21 -10.83 0.91
C ASP A 149 11.90 -10.52 -0.43
N HIS A 150 11.31 -10.97 -1.54
CA HIS A 150 11.82 -10.66 -2.87
C HIS A 150 11.82 -9.15 -3.17
N VAL A 151 10.72 -8.46 -2.88
CA VAL A 151 10.61 -6.99 -3.02
C VAL A 151 11.68 -6.29 -2.18
N MET A 152 11.90 -6.73 -0.94
CA MET A 152 12.90 -6.14 -0.07
C MET A 152 14.32 -6.44 -0.55
N THR A 153 14.60 -7.61 -1.11
CA THR A 153 15.88 -7.91 -1.75
C THR A 153 16.15 -6.95 -2.92
N MET A 154 15.20 -6.81 -3.84
CA MET A 154 15.35 -5.87 -4.96
C MET A 154 15.53 -4.42 -4.47
N TYR A 155 14.78 -4.03 -3.43
CA TYR A 155 14.94 -2.71 -2.82
C TYR A 155 16.33 -2.51 -2.23
N GLN A 156 16.93 -3.52 -1.59
CA GLN A 156 18.29 -3.38 -1.04
C GLN A 156 19.35 -3.20 -2.12
N GLU A 157 19.17 -3.84 -3.28
CA GLU A 157 20.05 -3.74 -4.44
C GLU A 157 19.98 -2.37 -5.15
N LEU A 158 18.98 -1.54 -4.84
CA LEU A 158 18.92 -0.19 -5.37
C LEU A 158 20.06 0.70 -4.85
N PRO A 159 20.57 1.60 -5.70
CA PRO A 159 21.49 2.66 -5.28
C PRO A 159 20.94 3.49 -4.12
N ALA A 160 21.83 3.92 -3.22
CA ALA A 160 21.43 4.67 -2.02
C ALA A 160 20.68 5.97 -2.33
N SER A 161 20.98 6.61 -3.46
CA SER A 161 20.29 7.81 -3.97
C SER A 161 18.80 7.60 -4.28
N LEU A 162 18.38 6.35 -4.54
CA LEU A 162 16.99 5.98 -4.81
C LEU A 162 16.25 5.42 -3.59
N LYS A 163 16.92 5.36 -2.43
CA LYS A 163 16.35 4.80 -1.19
C LYS A 163 15.98 5.85 -0.14
N ALA A 164 16.51 7.06 -0.26
CA ALA A 164 16.31 8.12 0.73
C ALA A 164 15.98 9.45 0.08
N THR A 165 14.97 10.13 0.61
CA THR A 165 14.57 11.45 0.17
C THR A 165 15.40 12.52 0.87
N LYS A 166 15.94 13.48 0.12
CA LYS A 166 16.59 14.68 0.67
C LYS A 166 15.65 15.88 0.62
N PRO A 167 15.79 16.90 1.49
CA PRO A 167 15.05 18.15 1.35
C PRO A 167 15.20 18.73 -0.06
N VAL A 168 14.18 19.45 -0.54
CA VAL A 168 14.24 20.10 -1.85
C VAL A 168 15.38 21.11 -1.87
N THR A 169 16.26 20.98 -2.86
CA THR A 169 17.40 21.87 -3.09
C THR A 169 17.20 22.67 -4.38
N ASN A 170 18.18 23.51 -4.76
CA ASN A 170 18.18 24.16 -6.07
C ASN A 170 18.76 23.26 -7.19
N CYS A 171 19.18 22.03 -6.87
CA CYS A 171 19.73 21.09 -7.84
C CYS A 171 18.61 20.19 -8.37
N TRP A 172 18.22 20.41 -9.63
CA TRP A 172 17.13 19.66 -10.25
C TRP A 172 17.39 18.15 -10.29
N ALA A 173 18.61 17.72 -10.60
CA ALA A 173 18.96 16.29 -10.66
C ALA A 173 18.82 15.59 -9.30
N GLU A 174 19.24 16.24 -8.21
CA GLU A 174 19.07 15.70 -6.86
C GLU A 174 17.60 15.66 -6.43
N ASN A 175 16.84 16.69 -6.79
CA ASN A 175 15.40 16.73 -6.54
C ASN A 175 14.67 15.64 -7.30
N LEU A 176 15.07 15.36 -8.54
CA LEU A 176 14.51 14.30 -9.36
C LEU A 176 14.76 12.93 -8.71
N LEU A 177 16.00 12.60 -8.33
CA LEU A 177 16.30 11.35 -7.64
C LEU A 177 15.58 11.23 -6.27
N SER A 178 15.47 12.34 -5.53
CA SER A 178 14.73 12.37 -4.26
C SER A 178 13.22 12.18 -4.47
N PHE A 179 12.66 12.76 -5.53
CA PHE A 179 11.28 12.49 -5.93
C PHE A 179 11.08 11.01 -6.29
N GLN A 180 12.09 10.37 -6.90
CA GLN A 180 12.01 8.95 -7.24
C GLN A 180 12.04 8.09 -6.00
N ALA A 181 12.92 8.41 -5.05
CA ALA A 181 12.98 7.74 -3.76
C ALA A 181 11.64 7.83 -3.03
N ALA A 182 10.96 8.99 -3.10
CA ALA A 182 9.62 9.15 -2.55
C ALA A 182 8.59 8.26 -3.26
N ASN A 183 8.63 8.18 -4.60
CA ASN A 183 7.72 7.36 -5.39
C ASN A 183 7.95 5.85 -5.18
N ILE A 184 9.22 5.43 -5.08
CA ILE A 184 9.63 4.08 -4.70
C ILE A 184 9.08 3.74 -3.32
N ALA A 185 9.31 4.60 -2.32
CA ALA A 185 8.79 4.39 -0.97
C ALA A 185 7.26 4.23 -1.00
N ALA A 186 6.55 5.13 -1.68
CA ALA A 186 5.10 5.07 -1.81
C ALA A 186 4.60 3.76 -2.44
N THR A 187 5.29 3.27 -3.47
CA THR A 187 4.89 2.06 -4.21
C THR A 187 5.25 0.78 -3.44
N VAL A 188 6.39 0.72 -2.76
CA VAL A 188 6.73 -0.38 -1.83
C VAL A 188 5.68 -0.48 -0.73
N GLN A 189 5.23 0.66 -0.21
CA GLN A 189 4.18 0.74 0.78
C GLN A 189 2.82 0.26 0.22
N LEU A 190 2.48 0.57 -1.03
CA LEU A 190 1.31 0.01 -1.72
C LEU A 190 1.39 -1.53 -1.80
N VAL A 191 2.54 -2.09 -2.17
CA VAL A 191 2.76 -3.55 -2.21
C VAL A 191 2.55 -4.18 -0.84
N ARG A 192 3.16 -3.62 0.22
CA ARG A 192 2.98 -4.09 1.59
C ARG A 192 1.51 -4.06 2.00
N MET A 193 0.82 -2.97 1.72
CA MET A 193 -0.60 -2.82 2.03
C MET A 193 -1.43 -3.91 1.33
N VAL A 194 -1.23 -4.13 0.03
CA VAL A 194 -1.97 -5.15 -0.73
C VAL A 194 -1.69 -6.56 -0.23
N LEU A 195 -0.43 -6.88 0.09
CA LEU A 195 -0.06 -8.19 0.61
C LEU A 195 -0.67 -8.50 1.98
N PHE A 196 -0.81 -7.52 2.86
CA PHE A 196 -1.22 -7.75 4.25
C PHE A 196 -2.67 -7.36 4.59
N THR A 197 -3.40 -6.75 3.65
CA THR A 197 -4.84 -6.44 3.78
C THR A 197 -5.75 -7.62 3.44
N THR A 198 -5.18 -8.79 3.20
CA THR A 198 -5.91 -10.00 2.82
C THR A 198 -6.43 -10.74 4.05
N GLU A 199 -7.46 -11.56 3.83
CA GLU A 199 -8.07 -12.38 4.87
C GLU A 199 -7.01 -13.23 5.60
N GLY A 200 -6.78 -12.97 6.90
CA GLY A 200 -5.85 -13.72 7.75
C GLY A 200 -4.92 -12.89 8.66
N SER A 201 -4.80 -11.58 8.45
CA SER A 201 -3.99 -10.72 9.33
C SER A 201 -4.76 -10.31 10.60
N ASN A 202 -4.11 -10.42 11.77
CA ASN A 202 -4.68 -9.95 13.04
C ASN A 202 -4.63 -8.42 13.17
N VAL A 203 -5.36 -7.88 14.14
CA VAL A 203 -5.47 -6.44 14.40
C VAL A 203 -4.08 -5.83 14.64
N GLU A 204 -3.24 -6.46 15.45
CA GLU A 204 -1.90 -5.97 15.81
C GLU A 204 -0.99 -5.86 14.58
N GLN A 205 -1.10 -6.80 13.65
CA GLN A 205 -0.37 -6.77 12.38
C GLN A 205 -0.87 -5.63 11.49
N LYS A 206 -2.19 -5.47 11.35
CA LYS A 206 -2.81 -4.36 10.59
C LYS A 206 -2.37 -3.00 11.13
N CYS A 207 -2.39 -2.81 12.46
CA CYS A 207 -1.96 -1.58 13.12
C CYS A 207 -0.48 -1.29 12.91
N ARG A 208 0.38 -2.30 13.07
CA ARG A 208 1.83 -2.15 12.84
C ARG A 208 2.12 -1.71 11.40
N ILE A 209 1.46 -2.34 10.44
CA ILE A 209 1.63 -2.00 9.02
C ILE A 209 1.14 -0.58 8.74
N ALA A 210 -0.06 -0.22 9.19
CA ALA A 210 -0.59 1.13 9.04
C ALA A 210 0.33 2.19 9.68
N SER A 211 0.88 1.90 10.86
CA SER A 211 1.80 2.80 11.55
C SER A 211 3.13 2.96 10.80
N ASP A 212 3.73 1.88 10.32
CA ASP A 212 4.93 1.93 9.47
C ASP A 212 4.68 2.72 8.19
N LEU A 213 3.51 2.54 7.57
CA LEU A 213 3.09 3.24 6.37
C LEU A 213 3.02 4.76 6.61
N VAL A 214 2.31 5.18 7.65
CA VAL A 214 2.16 6.60 8.00
C VAL A 214 3.52 7.23 8.33
N ARG A 215 4.35 6.56 9.13
CA ARG A 215 5.71 7.06 9.45
C ARG A 215 6.59 7.20 8.21
N THR A 216 6.51 6.26 7.28
CA THR A 216 7.26 6.32 6.02
C THR A 216 6.88 7.59 5.26
N PHE A 217 5.58 7.84 5.05
CA PHE A 217 5.14 9.05 4.37
C PHE A 217 5.47 10.33 5.14
N ALA A 218 5.34 10.34 6.47
CA ALA A 218 5.67 11.50 7.29
C ALA A 218 7.16 11.89 7.20
N SER A 219 8.05 10.95 6.89
CA SER A 219 9.48 11.22 6.68
C SER A 219 9.83 11.82 5.31
N VAL A 220 8.90 11.75 4.34
CA VAL A 220 9.12 12.27 2.99
C VAL A 220 8.81 13.78 2.97
N PRO A 221 9.67 14.62 2.37
CA PRO A 221 9.39 16.03 2.20
C PRO A 221 8.05 16.28 1.50
N THR A 222 7.22 17.16 2.07
CA THR A 222 5.85 17.45 1.62
C THR A 222 5.77 17.86 0.15
N ALA A 223 6.80 18.53 -0.37
CA ALA A 223 6.86 18.93 -1.77
C ALA A 223 6.80 17.72 -2.72
N TYR A 224 7.52 16.63 -2.41
CA TYR A 224 7.47 15.42 -3.23
C TYR A 224 6.14 14.68 -3.07
N LEU A 225 5.61 14.61 -1.85
CA LEU A 225 4.29 14.03 -1.60
C LEU A 225 3.19 14.73 -2.40
N ARG A 226 3.23 16.06 -2.45
CA ARG A 226 2.31 16.86 -3.29
C ARG A 226 2.53 16.62 -4.77
N ALA A 227 3.77 16.45 -5.21
CA ALA A 227 4.09 16.13 -6.60
C ALA A 227 3.59 14.73 -7.01
N ILE A 228 3.61 13.75 -6.10
CA ILE A 228 2.99 12.43 -6.33
C ILE A 228 1.47 12.58 -6.51
N SER A 229 0.83 13.52 -5.80
CA SER A 229 -0.57 13.94 -6.00
C SER A 229 -1.59 12.82 -5.68
N SER A 230 -2.65 12.70 -6.47
CA SER A 230 -3.81 11.80 -6.28
C SER A 230 -3.44 10.35 -5.92
N PRO A 231 -2.42 9.69 -6.54
CA PRO A 231 -1.97 8.38 -6.12
C PRO A 231 -1.66 8.24 -4.63
N LEU A 232 -1.03 9.26 -4.03
CA LEU A 232 -0.74 9.27 -2.60
C LEU A 232 -2.01 9.28 -1.77
N LEU A 233 -3.01 10.10 -2.14
CA LEU A 233 -4.27 10.17 -1.41
C LEU A 233 -5.00 8.83 -1.41
N HIS A 234 -4.95 8.09 -2.52
CA HIS A 234 -5.49 6.74 -2.57
C HIS A 234 -4.70 5.74 -1.72
N HIS A 235 -3.38 5.87 -1.61
CA HIS A 235 -2.60 5.07 -0.64
C HIS A 235 -3.03 5.36 0.80
N LEU A 236 -3.19 6.65 1.16
CA LEU A 236 -3.64 7.08 2.49
C LEU A 236 -5.07 6.60 2.78
N THR A 237 -5.95 6.63 1.78
CA THR A 237 -7.29 6.03 1.83
C THR A 237 -7.22 4.53 2.12
N GLY A 238 -6.32 3.82 1.42
CA GLY A 238 -6.08 2.40 1.67
C GLY A 238 -5.69 2.12 3.12
N ILE A 239 -4.78 2.91 3.71
CA ILE A 239 -4.39 2.81 5.13
C ILE A 239 -5.62 2.97 6.04
N GLY A 240 -6.44 3.99 5.77
CA GLY A 240 -7.70 4.22 6.47
C GLY A 240 -8.61 2.99 6.43
N MET A 241 -8.78 2.38 5.26
CA MET A 241 -9.59 1.16 5.10
C MET A 241 -9.01 -0.06 5.85
N VAL A 242 -7.68 -0.22 5.88
CA VAL A 242 -7.02 -1.28 6.66
C VAL A 242 -7.39 -1.15 8.14
N LEU A 243 -7.22 0.06 8.68
CA LEU A 243 -7.53 0.38 10.08
C LEU A 243 -9.02 0.21 10.38
N GLY A 244 -9.87 0.68 9.48
CA GLY A 244 -11.33 0.50 9.55
C GLY A 244 -11.73 -0.96 9.71
N SER A 245 -11.11 -1.86 8.94
CA SER A 245 -11.40 -3.28 9.00
C SER A 245 -11.14 -3.90 10.38
N ALA A 246 -10.19 -3.36 11.14
CA ALA A 246 -9.86 -3.86 12.47
C ALA A 246 -10.97 -3.61 13.50
N PHE A 247 -11.84 -2.62 13.28
CA PHE A 247 -12.95 -2.33 14.19
C PHE A 247 -14.07 -3.38 14.12
N HIS A 248 -14.16 -4.15 13.03
CA HIS A 248 -15.19 -5.19 12.87
C HIS A 248 -14.89 -6.44 13.70
N ASP A 249 -13.60 -6.76 13.93
CA ASP A 249 -13.17 -7.99 14.62
C ASP A 249 -13.17 -7.84 16.16
N GLY A 250 -13.54 -6.66 16.67
CA GLY A 250 -13.53 -6.34 18.10
C GLY A 250 -12.14 -5.99 18.63
N LEU A 251 -12.03 -4.90 19.39
CA LEU A 251 -10.74 -4.35 19.82
C LEU A 251 -10.55 -4.47 21.33
N THR A 252 -9.30 -4.72 21.75
CA THR A 252 -8.87 -4.46 23.14
C THR A 252 -8.63 -2.96 23.32
N GLN A 253 -8.56 -2.49 24.58
CA GLN A 253 -8.21 -1.10 24.88
C GLN A 253 -6.84 -0.70 24.33
N SER A 254 -5.86 -1.60 24.41
CA SER A 254 -4.51 -1.37 23.87
C SER A 254 -4.54 -1.28 22.34
N SER A 255 -5.26 -2.19 21.67
CA SER A 255 -5.40 -2.19 20.21
C SER A 255 -6.13 -0.93 19.72
N TYR A 256 -7.15 -0.45 20.45
CA TYR A 256 -7.81 0.82 20.15
C TYR A 256 -6.88 2.02 20.31
N GLY A 257 -6.14 2.12 21.43
CA GLY A 257 -5.19 3.21 21.64
C GLY A 257 -4.12 3.30 20.54
N ASN A 258 -3.66 2.16 20.04
CA ASN A 258 -2.75 2.10 18.89
C ASN A 258 -3.41 2.60 17.61
N ILE A 259 -4.62 2.12 17.27
CA ILE A 259 -5.36 2.56 16.08
C ILE A 259 -5.62 4.06 16.12
N ARG A 260 -6.09 4.57 17.27
CA ARG A 260 -6.33 6.00 17.51
C ARG A 260 -5.09 6.83 17.21
N THR A 261 -3.92 6.40 17.70
CA THR A 261 -2.65 7.10 17.46
C THR A 261 -2.35 7.18 15.95
N VAL A 262 -2.46 6.05 15.24
CA VAL A 262 -2.19 6.00 13.78
C VAL A 262 -3.18 6.86 12.99
N LEU A 263 -4.46 6.89 13.36
CA LEU A 263 -5.47 7.72 12.69
C LEU A 263 -5.19 9.22 12.87
N LEU A 264 -4.71 9.64 14.04
CA LEU A 264 -4.35 11.02 14.28
C LEU A 264 -3.07 11.41 13.53
N GLU A 265 -2.06 10.54 13.49
CA GLU A 265 -0.86 10.74 12.66
C GLU A 265 -1.23 10.84 11.17
N LEU A 266 -2.18 10.01 10.70
CA LEU A 266 -2.70 10.06 9.34
C LEU A 266 -3.45 11.39 9.07
N ALA A 267 -4.28 11.86 9.99
CA ALA A 267 -4.99 13.13 9.86
C ALA A 267 -4.01 14.32 9.80
N GLU A 268 -2.95 14.30 10.60
CA GLU A 268 -1.89 15.31 10.56
C GLU A 268 -1.16 15.31 9.22
N LEU A 269 -0.78 14.13 8.71
CA LEU A 269 -0.15 13.99 7.40
C LEU A 269 -1.06 14.56 6.28
N ILE A 270 -2.35 14.21 6.28
CA ILE A 270 -3.30 14.70 5.30
C ILE A 270 -3.42 16.23 5.38
N SER A 271 -3.50 16.80 6.59
CA SER A 271 -3.58 18.26 6.79
C SER A 271 -2.40 19.01 6.17
N HIS A 272 -1.18 18.46 6.26
CA HIS A 272 0.00 19.03 5.60
C HIS A 272 -0.09 18.96 4.06
N LEU A 273 -0.76 17.96 3.51
CA LEU A 273 -0.94 17.80 2.06
C LEU A 273 -2.05 18.71 1.50
N GLU A 274 -3.12 18.91 2.27
CA GLU A 274 -4.28 19.72 1.89
C GLU A 274 -3.92 21.18 1.56
N THR A 275 -2.92 21.77 2.22
CA THR A 275 -2.50 23.16 2.00
C THR A 275 -1.88 23.44 0.61
N GLY A 276 -1.78 22.43 -0.27
CA GLY A 276 -1.32 22.59 -1.66
C GLY A 276 -2.00 21.70 -2.70
N LEU A 277 -2.97 20.87 -2.31
CA LEU A 277 -3.73 20.02 -3.23
C LEU A 277 -5.13 20.62 -3.45
N GLN A 278 -5.52 20.81 -4.71
CA GLN A 278 -6.80 21.47 -5.06
C GLN A 278 -8.06 20.64 -4.74
N TYR A 279 -7.91 19.34 -4.45
CA TYR A 279 -9.02 18.37 -4.55
C TYR A 279 -9.53 17.77 -3.22
N SER A 280 -8.88 17.97 -2.07
CA SER A 280 -9.22 17.20 -0.85
C SER A 280 -9.22 18.02 0.45
N ALA A 281 -9.71 19.26 0.46
CA ALA A 281 -9.77 20.03 1.71
C ALA A 281 -10.79 19.41 2.70
N GLY A 282 -10.39 19.26 3.97
CA GLY A 282 -11.25 18.83 5.08
C GLY A 282 -11.33 17.33 5.30
N THR A 283 -10.56 16.51 4.58
CA THR A 283 -10.42 15.07 4.85
C THR A 283 -9.73 14.85 6.20
N SER A 284 -8.71 15.66 6.51
CA SER A 284 -8.04 15.63 7.80
C SER A 284 -9.00 15.90 8.97
N ASP A 285 -9.88 16.90 8.83
CA ASP A 285 -10.86 17.26 9.84
C ASP A 285 -11.94 16.19 10.02
N LYS A 286 -12.46 15.63 8.92
CA LYS A 286 -13.41 14.50 8.98
C LYS A 286 -12.82 13.32 9.74
N LEU A 287 -11.56 12.98 9.50
CA LEU A 287 -10.89 11.88 10.19
C LEU A 287 -10.76 12.16 11.70
N ARG A 288 -10.44 13.41 12.10
CA ARG A 288 -10.40 13.82 13.51
C ARG A 288 -11.77 13.69 14.17
N THR A 289 -12.84 14.18 13.54
CA THR A 289 -14.20 14.08 14.07
C THR A 289 -14.65 12.62 14.22
N GLN A 290 -14.25 11.75 13.28
CA GLN A 290 -14.51 10.32 13.38
C GLN A 290 -13.80 9.70 14.59
N VAL A 291 -12.53 10.05 14.83
CA VAL A 291 -11.79 9.61 16.03
C VAL A 291 -12.47 10.10 17.31
N GLU A 292 -12.89 11.37 17.36
CA GLU A 292 -13.60 11.94 18.51
C GLU A 292 -14.92 11.20 18.81
N SER A 293 -15.68 10.87 17.77
CA SER A 293 -16.93 10.11 17.90
C SER A 293 -16.68 8.71 18.49
N ILE A 294 -15.58 8.06 18.09
CA ILE A 294 -15.20 6.76 18.65
C ILE A 294 -14.69 6.91 20.10
N ASP A 295 -13.93 7.96 20.41
CA ASP A 295 -13.46 8.28 21.76
C ASP A 295 -14.63 8.52 22.74
N GLU A 296 -15.69 9.17 22.28
CA GLU A 296 -16.92 9.39 23.06
C GLU A 296 -17.66 8.08 23.32
N PHE A 297 -17.84 7.25 22.29
CA PHE A 297 -18.46 5.94 22.44
C PHE A 297 -17.71 5.06 23.43
N TRP A 298 -16.38 5.01 23.32
CA TRP A 298 -15.53 4.23 24.23
C TRP A 298 -15.69 4.69 25.69
N ARG A 299 -15.65 6.02 25.94
CA ARG A 299 -15.83 6.60 27.27
C ARG A 299 -17.20 6.29 27.87
N MET A 300 -18.27 6.38 27.08
CA MET A 300 -19.63 6.05 27.54
C MET A 300 -19.74 4.58 27.95
N GLN A 301 -19.08 3.68 27.22
CA GLN A 301 -19.10 2.25 27.51
C GLN A 301 -18.29 1.90 28.76
N GLU A 302 -17.13 2.52 28.97
CA GLU A 302 -16.35 2.38 30.22
C GLU A 302 -17.13 2.90 31.43
N GLN A 303 -17.80 4.05 31.31
CA GLN A 303 -18.65 4.59 32.38
C GLN A 303 -19.85 3.69 32.69
N THR A 304 -20.41 3.02 31.67
CA THR A 304 -21.49 2.05 31.86
C THR A 304 -20.98 0.79 32.56
N LYS A 305 -19.81 0.26 32.19
CA LYS A 305 -19.21 -0.88 32.90
C LYS A 305 -18.86 -0.55 34.35
N ALA A 306 -18.34 0.65 34.60
CA ALA A 306 -18.00 1.12 35.94
C ALA A 306 -19.24 1.38 36.81
N SER A 307 -20.36 1.81 36.22
CA SER A 307 -21.62 2.06 36.95
C SER A 307 -22.42 0.80 37.25
N PHE A 308 -22.28 -0.26 36.42
CA PHE A 308 -22.96 -1.54 36.61
C PHE A 308 -22.15 -2.60 37.36
N GLY A 309 -20.89 -2.33 37.72
CA GLY A 309 -20.11 -3.16 38.66
C GLY A 309 -20.10 -4.65 38.34
N LEU A 310 -20.01 -5.02 37.06
CA LEU A 310 -19.93 -6.43 36.67
C LEU A 310 -18.46 -6.89 36.68
N ASP A 311 -17.89 -6.99 37.90
CA ASP A 311 -16.75 -7.88 38.12
C ASP A 311 -17.23 -9.29 37.77
N THR A 312 -16.80 -9.80 36.62
CA THR A 312 -17.02 -11.20 36.28
C THR A 312 -15.98 -12.03 37.01
N THR A 313 -16.01 -12.02 38.34
CA THR A 313 -15.43 -13.09 39.14
C THR A 313 -16.37 -14.27 39.02
N VAL A 314 -16.03 -15.19 38.12
CA VAL A 314 -16.63 -16.53 38.11
C VAL A 314 -16.16 -17.22 39.39
N ASP A 315 -16.97 -17.10 40.44
CA ASP A 315 -16.84 -17.92 41.65
C ASP A 315 -17.15 -19.37 41.27
N ALA A 316 -16.10 -20.16 41.07
CA ALA A 316 -16.18 -21.61 41.07
C ALA A 316 -16.12 -22.11 42.52
N GLU A 317 -17.23 -22.04 43.25
CA GLU A 317 -17.42 -22.85 44.46
C GLU A 317 -17.80 -24.28 44.06
N GLY A 318 -16.95 -25.23 44.42
CA GLY A 318 -17.18 -26.65 44.14
C GLY A 318 -16.16 -27.63 44.72
N THR A 319 -15.90 -27.56 46.03
CA THR A 319 -15.50 -28.66 46.95
C THR A 319 -14.31 -29.59 46.60
N GLY A 320 -13.34 -29.67 47.52
CA GLY A 320 -12.62 -30.94 47.77
C GLY A 320 -11.18 -30.90 48.29
N ILE A 321 -11.02 -30.80 49.62
CA ILE A 321 -10.04 -31.51 50.49
C ILE A 321 -8.53 -31.48 50.12
N ARG A 322 -7.74 -30.83 51.00
CA ARG A 322 -6.26 -30.98 51.17
C ARG A 322 -5.97 -32.17 52.12
N PRO A 323 -4.78 -32.83 52.09
CA PRO A 323 -3.61 -32.28 52.81
C PRO A 323 -2.19 -32.61 52.26
N THR A 324 -1.29 -31.63 52.45
CA THR A 324 0.15 -31.64 52.79
C THR A 324 1.21 -32.53 52.10
N GLY A 325 2.28 -31.86 51.62
CA GLY A 325 3.68 -32.32 51.55
C GLY A 325 4.63 -31.19 51.06
N PRO A 326 5.82 -30.96 51.64
CA PRO A 326 6.67 -29.79 51.34
C PRO A 326 7.82 -30.10 50.36
N GLY A 327 8.21 -29.11 49.54
CA GLY A 327 9.41 -29.18 48.69
C GLY A 327 9.61 -27.89 47.88
N GLN A 328 10.80 -27.31 48.02
CA GLN A 328 11.29 -26.05 47.44
C GLN A 328 11.51 -26.14 45.91
N ASP A 329 11.33 -25.04 45.16
CA ASP A 329 12.44 -24.23 44.62
C ASP A 329 11.97 -23.14 43.63
N ASP A 330 12.71 -22.04 43.65
CA ASP A 330 12.61 -20.82 42.87
C ASP A 330 12.67 -21.02 41.34
N GLN A 331 11.90 -20.23 40.57
CA GLN A 331 12.43 -19.52 39.39
C GLN A 331 11.46 -18.50 38.75
N ALA A 332 11.96 -17.26 38.70
CA ALA A 332 11.93 -16.29 37.60
C ALA A 332 10.59 -15.85 36.98
N HIS A 333 10.17 -14.64 37.39
CA HIS A 333 9.31 -13.74 36.63
C HIS A 333 9.85 -13.51 35.20
N SER A 334 9.07 -13.89 34.19
CA SER A 334 9.04 -13.25 32.89
C SER A 334 7.59 -12.99 32.51
N GLY A 335 7.27 -11.73 32.20
CA GLY A 335 5.90 -11.24 32.07
C GLY A 335 5.16 -11.85 30.89
N GLN A 336 4.17 -12.69 31.19
CA GLN A 336 3.04 -12.95 30.30
C GLN A 336 2.22 -11.66 30.21
N LEU A 337 2.18 -11.06 29.02
CA LEU A 337 1.21 -10.01 28.69
C LEU A 337 -0.19 -10.65 28.76
N ASN A 338 -1.06 -10.09 29.59
CA ASN A 338 -2.46 -10.48 29.72
C ASN A 338 -3.17 -10.46 28.35
N GLU A 339 -3.40 -11.63 27.76
CA GLU A 339 -4.31 -11.84 26.63
C GLU A 339 -5.79 -11.85 27.03
N ASP A 340 -6.12 -11.69 28.32
CA ASP A 340 -7.50 -11.72 28.85
C ASP A 340 -8.17 -10.32 28.95
N SER A 341 -7.87 -9.40 28.04
CA SER A 341 -8.61 -8.14 27.96
C SER A 341 -9.92 -8.35 27.18
N PRO A 342 -11.10 -7.97 27.70
CA PRO A 342 -12.35 -8.18 27.00
C PRO A 342 -12.36 -7.43 25.66
N HIS A 343 -12.71 -8.12 24.58
CA HIS A 343 -12.90 -7.52 23.26
C HIS A 343 -14.15 -6.66 23.25
N PHE A 344 -14.04 -5.48 22.64
CA PHE A 344 -15.13 -4.52 22.51
C PHE A 344 -15.56 -4.42 21.04
N HIS A 345 -16.87 -4.55 20.80
CA HIS A 345 -17.45 -4.39 19.48
C HIS A 345 -18.12 -3.02 19.36
N PHE A 346 -17.89 -2.35 18.23
CA PHE A 346 -18.50 -1.06 17.92
C PHE A 346 -19.81 -1.24 17.16
N PRO A 347 -20.80 -0.37 17.35
CA PRO A 347 -22.01 -0.34 16.54
C PRO A 347 -21.66 -0.15 15.07
N THR A 348 -22.40 -0.83 14.19
CA THR A 348 -22.11 -0.78 12.75
C THR A 348 -22.34 0.63 12.20
N GLU A 349 -23.27 1.37 12.78
CA GLU A 349 -23.64 2.76 12.44
C GLU A 349 -22.48 3.75 12.67
N LEU A 350 -21.61 3.48 13.66
CA LEU A 350 -20.42 4.28 13.92
C LEU A 350 -19.36 4.06 12.82
N LEU A 351 -19.38 2.90 12.16
CA LEU A 351 -18.42 2.47 11.14
C LEU A 351 -18.96 2.59 9.71
N GLU A 352 -20.28 2.76 9.51
CA GLU A 352 -20.90 3.09 8.21
C GLU A 352 -20.33 4.38 7.63
N ASN A 353 -19.96 5.31 8.51
CA ASN A 353 -19.24 6.54 8.23
C ASN A 353 -17.72 6.33 8.22
N TRP A 354 -17.19 5.18 7.83
CA TRP A 354 -15.74 5.03 7.66
C TRP A 354 -15.29 5.28 6.22
N THR A 355 -16.10 4.86 5.25
CA THR A 355 -15.76 4.91 3.82
C THR A 355 -15.78 6.32 3.24
N TRP A 356 -16.73 7.17 3.68
CA TRP A 356 -16.86 8.57 3.22
C TRP A 356 -15.70 9.49 3.64
N VAL A 357 -14.96 9.15 4.71
CA VAL A 357 -13.81 9.95 5.16
C VAL A 357 -12.76 10.00 4.06
N PHE A 358 -12.69 8.96 3.23
CA PHE A 358 -11.66 8.79 2.22
C PHE A 358 -12.20 8.79 0.78
N ASP A 359 -13.46 9.20 0.57
CA ASP A 359 -14.01 9.45 -0.77
C ASP A 359 -13.30 10.66 -1.40
N CYS A 360 -12.15 10.41 -2.02
CA CYS A 360 -11.47 11.36 -2.88
C CYS A 360 -12.17 11.37 -4.24
N THR A 361 -13.20 12.21 -4.41
CA THR A 361 -13.84 12.47 -5.72
C THR A 361 -13.07 13.47 -6.54
#